data_AF-A0A922S8M8-F1
#
_entry.id   AF-A0A922S8M8-F1
#
_cell.length_a   1.000
_cell.length_b   1.000
_cell.length_c   1.000
_cell.angle_alpha   90.00
_cell.angle_beta   90.00
_cell.angle_gamma   90.00
#
_symmetry.space_group_name_H-M   'P 1'
#
loop_
_entity.id
_entity.type
_entity.pdbx_description
1 polymer ?
#
loop_
_entity_poly.entity_id
_entity_poly.type
_entity_poly.pdbx_seq_one_letter_code
_entity_poly.pdbx_strand_id
1 'polypeptide(L)'
;MMGSPGADEGGIIPRLCDSLFERIKVQQSPPALTYKVEVSYIEIYNERVHDLLDPETTRRSLRVREHAVLGPYVDGLSQLAVTSFQVCRILKDQN
;
A
#
# COMPACT_ATOMS: atom_id res chain seq x y z
N MET A 1 -10.52 -7.09 -6.71
CA MET A 1 -9.23 -6.38 -6.56
C MET A 1 -8.12 -7.27 -6.02
N MET A 2 -8.29 -7.93 -4.86
CA MET A 2 -7.28 -8.85 -4.31
C MET A 2 -7.28 -10.27 -4.91
N GLY A 3 -8.42 -10.73 -5.42
CA GLY A 3 -8.56 -12.10 -5.94
C GLY A 3 -8.57 -13.17 -4.84
N SER A 4 -8.49 -14.43 -5.22
CA SER A 4 -8.51 -15.57 -4.30
C SER A 4 -7.08 -16.03 -3.94
N PRO A 5 -6.90 -16.81 -2.87
CA PRO A 5 -5.58 -17.25 -2.41
C PRO A 5 -4.87 -18.26 -3.33
N GLY A 6 -5.54 -18.80 -4.36
CA GLY A 6 -4.95 -19.74 -5.31
C GLY A 6 -3.82 -19.11 -6.15
N ALA A 7 -2.82 -19.90 -6.52
CA ALA A 7 -1.62 -19.45 -7.22
C ALA A 7 -1.92 -18.68 -8.53
N ASP A 8 -3.00 -19.04 -9.22
CA ASP A 8 -3.45 -18.40 -10.46
C ASP A 8 -4.65 -17.47 -10.29
N GLU A 9 -5.15 -17.29 -9.06
CA GLU A 9 -6.40 -16.57 -8.79
C GLU A 9 -6.19 -15.20 -8.14
N GLY A 10 -4.93 -14.79 -7.94
CA GLY A 10 -4.59 -13.46 -7.45
C GLY A 10 -5.19 -12.36 -8.34
N GLY A 11 -5.69 -11.30 -7.71
CA GLY A 11 -6.27 -10.15 -8.40
C GLY A 11 -5.23 -9.15 -8.88
N ILE A 12 -5.68 -7.97 -9.31
CA ILE A 12 -4.81 -6.93 -9.85
C ILE A 12 -3.80 -6.40 -8.83
N ILE A 13 -4.17 -6.28 -7.54
CA ILE A 13 -3.27 -5.74 -6.51
C ILE A 13 -2.04 -6.63 -6.31
N PRO A 14 -2.19 -7.95 -6.02
CA PRO A 14 -1.01 -8.81 -5.88
C PRO A 14 -0.21 -8.89 -7.18
N ARG A 15 -0.84 -9.05 -8.35
CA ARG A 15 -0.11 -9.08 -9.62
C ARG A 15 0.68 -7.80 -9.90
N LEU A 16 0.14 -6.65 -9.53
CA LEU A 16 0.83 -5.35 -9.67
C LEU A 16 2.05 -5.28 -8.76
N CYS A 17 1.91 -5.67 -7.49
CA CYS A 17 3.03 -5.67 -6.55
C CYS A 17 4.14 -6.64 -7.01
N ASP A 18 3.80 -7.84 -7.49
CA ASP A 18 4.77 -8.79 -8.06
C ASP A 18 5.52 -8.16 -9.24
N SER A 19 4.78 -7.67 -10.23
CA SER A 19 5.33 -7.08 -11.46
C SER A 19 6.20 -5.85 -11.17
N LEU A 20 5.81 -5.03 -10.19
CA LEU A 20 6.56 -3.83 -9.78
C LEU A 20 7.93 -4.20 -9.22
N PHE A 21 7.98 -5.12 -8.26
CA PHE A 21 9.24 -5.51 -7.63
C PHE A 21 10.13 -6.34 -8.57
N GLU A 22 9.55 -7.15 -9.45
CA GLU A 22 10.30 -7.83 -10.51
C GLU A 22 10.99 -6.82 -11.44
N ARG A 23 10.25 -5.79 -11.88
CA ARG A 23 10.80 -4.73 -12.73
C ARG A 23 11.92 -3.95 -12.04
N ILE A 24 11.74 -3.58 -10.77
CA ILE A 24 12.77 -2.91 -9.97
C ILE A 24 14.04 -3.77 -9.92
N LYS A 25 13.90 -5.08 -9.68
CA LYS A 25 15.03 -6.01 -9.61
C LYS A 25 15.81 -6.09 -10.93
N VAL A 26 15.11 -6.14 -12.07
CA VAL A 26 15.75 -6.15 -13.40
C VAL A 26 16.50 -4.84 -13.66
N GLN A 27 15.90 -3.70 -13.32
CA GLN A 27 16.47 -2.37 -13.59
C GLN A 27 17.63 -1.98 -12.65
N GLN A 28 17.85 -2.74 -11.57
CA GLN A 28 18.98 -2.55 -10.66
C GLN A 28 20.28 -3.21 -11.15
N SER A 29 20.28 -3.88 -12.31
CA SER A 29 21.47 -4.51 -12.90
C SER A 29 21.64 -4.10 -14.37
N PRO A 30 22.61 -3.22 -14.73
CA PRO A 30 23.58 -2.54 -13.85
C PRO A 30 22.92 -1.47 -12.95
N PRO A 31 23.50 -1.18 -11.78
CA PRO A 31 22.90 -0.29 -10.79
C PRO A 31 22.97 1.18 -11.23
N ALA A 32 22.04 1.59 -12.07
CA ALA A 32 21.89 2.97 -12.54
C ALA A 32 20.85 3.76 -11.73
N LEU A 33 19.94 3.07 -11.04
CA LEU A 33 18.77 3.66 -10.38
C LEU A 33 18.51 3.05 -9.01
N THR A 34 18.19 3.89 -8.03
CA THR A 34 17.71 3.49 -6.70
C THR A 34 16.22 3.76 -6.60
N TYR A 35 15.48 2.79 -6.03
CA TYR A 35 14.03 2.87 -5.88
C TYR A 35 13.67 2.83 -4.40
N LYS A 36 12.71 3.67 -4.01
CA LYS A 36 12.03 3.63 -2.71
C LYS A 36 10.56 3.35 -2.98
N VAL A 37 10.01 2.33 -2.33
CA VAL A 37 8.59 1.97 -2.46
C VAL A 37 7.96 2.13 -1.08
N GLU A 38 6.83 2.83 -1.03
CA GLU A 38 6.03 3.05 0.16
C GLU A 38 4.58 2.65 -0.12
N VAL A 39 3.90 2.14 0.90
CA VAL A 39 2.48 1.76 0.82
C VAL A 39 1.69 2.43 1.94
N SER A 40 0.48 2.86 1.60
CA SER A 40 -0.55 3.31 2.52
C SER A 40 -1.85 2.62 2.15
N TYR A 41 -2.66 2.25 3.14
CA TYR A 41 -3.94 1.57 2.89
C TYR A 41 -5.03 2.15 3.79
N ILE A 42 -6.12 2.61 3.17
CA ILE A 42 -7.21 3.27 3.87
C ILE A 42 -8.53 2.55 3.64
N GLU A 43 -9.38 2.62 4.65
CA GLU A 43 -10.80 2.37 4.53
C GLU A 43 -11.55 3.70 4.67
N ILE A 44 -12.55 3.91 3.82
CA ILE A 44 -13.52 4.99 4.00
C ILE A 44 -14.87 4.33 4.23
N TYR A 45 -15.37 4.43 5.46
CA TYR A 45 -16.64 3.85 5.85
C TYR A 45 -17.45 4.88 6.62
N ASN A 46 -18.71 5.09 6.21
CA ASN A 46 -19.60 6.08 6.82
C ASN A 46 -18.94 7.46 6.98
N GLU A 47 -18.31 7.93 5.89
CA GLU A 47 -17.59 9.22 5.82
C GLU A 47 -16.40 9.36 6.79
N ARG A 48 -15.96 8.26 7.41
CA ARG A 48 -14.77 8.22 8.26
C ARG A 48 -13.63 7.52 7.55
N VAL A 49 -12.46 8.16 7.59
CA VAL A 49 -11.21 7.57 7.08
C VAL A 49 -10.53 6.79 8.20
N HIS A 50 -10.13 5.56 7.92
CA HIS A 50 -9.39 4.69 8.83
C HIS A 50 -8.10 4.21 8.16
N ASP A 51 -7.03 4.15 8.94
CA ASP A 51 -5.75 3.59 8.51
C ASP A 51 -5.76 2.08 8.74
N LEU A 52 -5.72 1.31 7.65
CA LEU A 52 -5.71 -0.15 7.71
C LEU A 52 -4.31 -0.72 8.00
N LEU A 53 -3.28 0.14 8.03
CA LEU A 53 -1.90 -0.23 8.36
C LEU A 53 -1.49 0.23 9.76
N ASP A 54 -2.40 0.85 10.53
CA ASP A 54 -2.14 1.25 11.91
C ASP A 54 -1.96 0.00 12.79
N PRO A 55 -0.74 -0.27 13.31
CA PRO A 55 -0.47 -1.47 14.10
C PRO A 55 -1.21 -1.47 15.44
N GLU A 56 -1.54 -0.29 15.99
CA GLU A 56 -2.26 -0.19 17.24
C GLU A 56 -3.76 -0.47 17.08
N THR A 57 -4.23 -0.64 15.82
CA THR A 57 -5.66 -0.72 15.47
C THR A 57 -6.47 0.32 16.22
N THR A 58 -5.88 1.52 16.42
CA THR A 58 -6.61 2.61 17.01
C THR A 58 -7.67 2.94 15.98
N ARG A 59 -8.93 2.56 16.21
CA ARG A 59 -10.07 2.86 15.33
C ARG A 59 -10.37 4.37 15.25
N ARG A 60 -9.34 5.20 15.46
CA ARG A 60 -9.37 6.65 15.31
C ARG A 60 -9.70 6.96 13.85
N SER A 61 -10.61 7.90 13.68
CA SER A 61 -10.86 8.45 12.35
C SER A 61 -9.78 9.46 12.03
N LEU A 62 -9.13 9.30 10.89
CA LEU A 62 -8.18 10.27 10.35
C LEU A 62 -8.91 11.41 9.66
N ARG A 63 -8.28 12.59 9.65
CA ARG A 63 -8.86 13.79 9.03
C ARG A 63 -8.37 13.93 7.61
N VAL A 64 -9.28 14.26 6.70
CA VAL A 64 -8.93 14.72 5.35
C VAL A 64 -8.62 16.22 5.42
N ARG A 65 -7.50 16.63 4.82
CA ARG A 65 -7.05 18.02 4.73
C ARG A 65 -6.68 18.34 3.31
N GLU A 66 -6.48 19.62 3.01
CA GLU A 66 -6.07 20.09 1.68
C GLU A 66 -4.74 20.84 1.78
N HIS A 67 -3.76 20.42 0.98
CA HIS A 67 -2.48 21.11 0.82
C HIS A 67 -2.52 21.96 -0.44
N ALA A 68 -2.06 23.22 -0.36
CA ALA A 68 -2.19 24.22 -1.42
C ALA A 68 -1.63 23.80 -2.80
N VAL A 69 -0.68 22.86 -2.83
CA VAL A 69 -0.07 22.34 -4.06
C VAL A 69 -0.41 20.88 -4.33
N LEU A 70 -0.56 20.05 -3.29
CA LEU A 70 -0.70 18.58 -3.44
C LEU A 70 -2.17 18.15 -3.48
N GLY A 71 -3.09 19.05 -3.14
CA GLY A 71 -4.52 18.76 -3.06
C GLY A 71 -4.88 18.00 -1.78
N PRO A 72 -6.00 17.24 -1.79
CA PRO A 72 -6.50 16.55 -0.62
C PRO A 72 -5.57 15.40 -0.17
N TYR A 73 -5.38 15.27 1.13
CA TYR A 73 -4.58 14.20 1.75
C TYR A 73 -5.16 13.80 3.10
N VAL A 74 -4.75 12.63 3.60
CA VAL A 74 -5.16 12.11 4.90
C VAL A 74 -4.08 12.41 5.94
N ASP A 75 -4.42 13.23 6.93
CA ASP A 75 -3.52 13.61 8.01
C ASP A 75 -3.29 12.45 8.98
N GLY A 76 -2.03 12.07 9.19
CA GLY A 76 -1.64 10.97 10.07
C GLY A 76 -1.78 9.56 9.48
N LEU A 77 -1.94 9.43 8.16
CA LEU A 77 -1.95 8.14 7.47
C LEU A 77 -0.56 7.49 7.45
N SER A 78 -0.48 6.23 7.86
CA SER A 78 0.75 5.45 7.83
C SER A 78 1.26 5.25 6.40
N GLN A 79 2.57 5.45 6.24
CA GLN A 79 3.31 5.12 5.02
C GLN A 79 4.42 4.15 5.38
N LEU A 80 4.26 2.89 4.99
CA LEU A 80 5.23 1.84 5.29
C LEU A 80 6.21 1.69 4.13
N ALA A 81 7.51 1.79 4.42
CA ALA A 81 8.55 1.46 3.48
C ALA A 81 8.62 -0.05 3.25
N VAL A 82 8.66 -0.46 1.99
CA VAL A 82 8.51 -1.86 1.60
C VAL A 82 9.59 -2.26 0.60
N THR A 83 10.14 -3.47 0.80
CA THR A 83 11.30 -3.96 0.03
C THR A 83 11.03 -5.22 -0.77
N SER A 84 9.83 -5.80 -0.64
CA SER A 84 9.46 -7.03 -1.35
C SER A 84 7.94 -7.19 -1.47
N PHE A 85 7.51 -8.17 -2.26
CA PHE A 85 6.10 -8.54 -2.45
C PHE A 85 5.35 -8.94 -1.17
N GLN A 86 6.03 -9.15 -0.03
CA GLN A 86 5.38 -9.51 1.23
C GLN A 86 4.36 -8.46 1.71
N VAL A 87 4.34 -7.26 1.13
CA VAL A 87 3.26 -6.26 1.29
C VAL A 87 1.87 -6.82 1.07
N CYS A 88 1.68 -7.66 0.05
CA CYS A 88 0.37 -8.26 -0.19
C CYS A 88 -0.07 -9.22 0.90
N ARG A 89 0.86 -9.73 1.72
CA ARG A 89 0.52 -10.53 2.90
C ARG A 89 0.02 -9.64 4.03
N ILE A 90 0.62 -8.47 4.25
CA ILE A 90 0.15 -7.46 5.22
C ILE A 90 -1.30 -7.03 4.90
N LEU A 91 -1.61 -6.85 3.62
CA LEU A 91 -2.96 -6.46 3.18
C LEU A 91 -4.00 -7.61 3.25
N LYS A 92 -3.56 -8.87 3.40
CA LYS A 92 -4.44 -10.06 3.43
C LYS A 92 -4.85 -10.47 4.85
N ASP A 93 -4.00 -10.25 5.85
CA ASP A 93 -4.24 -10.71 7.23
C ASP A 93 -5.20 -9.80 8.03
N GLN A 94 -5.76 -8.76 7.43
CA GLN A 94 -6.67 -7.80 8.06
C GLN A 94 -8.16 -8.00 7.68
N ASN A 95 -8.52 -9.17 7.12
CA ASN A 95 -9.90 -9.48 6.71
C ASN A 95 -10.33 -10.89 7.14
#